data_AF-A0A925QED0-F1
#
_entry.id   AF-A0A925QED0-F1
#
_cell.length_a   1.000
_cell.length_b   1.000
_cell.length_c   1.000
_cell.angle_alpha   90.00
_cell.angle_beta   90.00
_cell.angle_gamma   90.00
#
_symmetry.space_group_name_H-M   'P 1'
#
loop_
_entity.id
_entity.type
_entity.pdbx_description
1 polymer ?
#
loop_
_entity_poly.entity_id
_entity_poly.type
_entity_poly.pdbx_seq_one_letter_code
_entity_poly.pdbx_strand_id
1 'polypeptide(L)'
;MKLTRRNSILTYLAIFSLLASSFAFSTAGAQTRAEKKQSASARFEALAAYAQDLTKAARTAEPVADDNGAGVGRVLRVLARRDGRNNPLLVTDDAAASKPVVEGLARRIVAGNVPASLRGKRIFALDAG
;
A
#
# COMPACT_ATOMS: atom_id res chain seq x y z
N MET A 1 -46.20 44.98 34.61
CA MET A 1 -45.04 44.06 34.58
C MET A 1 -44.64 43.81 33.12
N LYS A 2 -43.74 44.65 32.59
CA LYS A 2 -43.18 44.52 31.24
C LYS A 2 -41.84 43.78 31.35
N LEU A 3 -41.58 42.85 30.43
CA LEU A 3 -40.29 42.35 29.91
C LEU A 3 -40.31 40.82 29.80
N THR A 4 -40.60 40.27 28.61
CA THR A 4 -40.00 38.99 28.09
C THR A 4 -40.53 38.64 26.69
N ARG A 5 -40.26 39.47 25.67
CA ARG A 5 -40.55 39.11 24.26
C ARG A 5 -39.39 39.35 23.28
N ARG A 6 -38.15 39.54 23.75
CA ARG A 6 -37.01 39.90 22.87
C ARG A 6 -35.93 38.83 22.68
N ASN A 7 -36.04 37.63 23.29
CA ASN A 7 -34.93 36.65 23.28
C ASN A 7 -35.12 35.41 22.37
N SER A 8 -36.20 35.31 21.60
CA SER A 8 -36.47 34.14 20.74
C SER A 8 -35.46 33.98 19.60
N ILE A 9 -35.00 35.07 18.99
CA ILE A 9 -34.05 35.05 17.85
C ILE A 9 -32.67 34.51 18.28
N LEU A 10 -32.23 34.89 19.49
CA LEU A 10 -30.96 34.43 20.06
C LEU A 10 -30.96 32.91 20.31
N THR A 11 -32.11 32.32 20.65
CA THR A 11 -32.23 30.88 20.86
C THR A 11 -32.15 30.11 19.55
N TYR A 12 -32.80 30.60 18.49
CA TYR A 12 -32.74 29.97 17.16
C TYR A 12 -31.32 30.02 16.55
N LEU A 13 -30.58 31.12 16.73
CA LEU A 13 -29.19 31.23 16.27
C LEU A 13 -28.25 30.24 16.98
N ALA A 14 -28.44 30.04 18.28
CA ALA A 14 -27.66 29.07 19.06
C ALA A 14 -27.94 27.62 18.64
N ILE A 15 -29.20 27.28 18.35
CA ILE A 15 -29.58 25.94 17.85
C ILE A 15 -29.02 25.72 16.44
N PHE A 16 -29.07 26.74 15.58
CA PHE A 16 -28.54 26.66 14.22
C PHE A 16 -27.01 26.45 14.20
N SER A 17 -26.26 27.11 15.07
CA SER A 17 -24.81 26.89 15.16
C SER A 17 -24.46 25.50 15.71
N LEU A 18 -25.22 24.98 16.68
CA LEU A 18 -25.04 23.62 17.21
C LEU A 18 -25.32 22.55 16.13
N LEU A 19 -26.35 22.76 15.30
CA LEU A 19 -26.70 21.83 14.21
C LEU A 19 -25.65 21.88 13.08
N ALA A 20 -25.17 23.07 12.72
CA ALA A 20 -24.16 23.27 11.67
C ALA A 20 -22.80 22.63 12.04
N SER A 21 -22.43 22.69 13.32
CA SER A 21 -21.18 22.11 13.83
C SER A 21 -21.15 20.58 13.67
N SER A 22 -22.29 19.92 13.85
CA SER A 22 -22.43 18.46 13.69
C SER A 22 -22.33 18.04 12.22
N PHE A 23 -22.76 18.89 11.28
CA PHE A 23 -22.66 18.64 9.84
C PHE A 23 -21.25 18.87 9.30
N ALA A 24 -20.53 19.89 9.79
CA ALA A 24 -19.15 20.19 9.40
C ALA A 24 -18.14 19.12 9.85
N PHE A 25 -18.40 18.44 10.98
CA PHE A 25 -17.54 17.35 11.45
C PHE A 25 -17.58 16.11 10.53
N SER A 26 -18.72 15.87 9.86
CA SER A 26 -18.87 14.75 8.92
C SER A 26 -18.14 14.94 7.59
N THR A 27 -17.89 16.18 7.16
CA THR A 27 -17.17 16.48 5.91
C THR A 27 -15.65 16.58 6.10
N ALA A 28 -15.18 16.92 7.31
CA ALA A 28 -13.75 16.94 7.65
C ALA A 28 -13.07 15.56 7.53
N GLY A 29 -13.79 14.48 7.87
CA GLY A 29 -13.29 13.10 7.69
C GLY A 29 -13.21 12.65 6.23
N ALA A 30 -14.00 13.25 5.34
CA ALA A 30 -14.00 12.92 3.91
C ALA A 30 -12.82 13.57 3.17
N GLN A 31 -12.47 14.81 3.54
CA GLN A 31 -11.37 15.56 2.93
C GLN A 31 -9.99 14.91 3.18
N THR A 32 -9.72 14.44 4.40
CA THR A 32 -8.45 13.77 4.73
C THR A 32 -8.25 12.44 3.99
N ARG A 33 -9.33 11.71 3.68
CA ARG A 33 -9.27 10.44 2.93
C ARG A 33 -9.02 10.66 1.44
N ALA A 34 -9.54 11.74 0.88
CA ALA A 34 -9.33 12.12 -0.53
C ALA A 34 -7.87 12.53 -0.78
N GLU A 35 -7.30 13.40 0.06
CA GLU A 35 -5.90 13.83 -0.05
C GLU A 35 -4.91 12.67 0.13
N LYS A 36 -5.18 11.74 1.06
CA LYS A 36 -4.33 10.55 1.23
C LYS A 36 -4.37 9.62 0.02
N LYS A 37 -5.51 9.54 -0.69
CA LYS A 37 -5.66 8.74 -1.91
C LYS A 37 -4.94 9.40 -3.10
N GLN A 38 -5.02 10.73 -3.20
CA GLN A 38 -4.37 11.52 -4.24
C GLN A 38 -2.84 11.56 -4.09
N SER A 39 -2.33 11.63 -2.86
CA SER A 39 -0.89 11.50 -2.60
C SER A 39 -0.37 10.06 -2.78
N ALA A 40 -1.20 9.04 -2.59
CA ALA A 40 -0.84 7.65 -2.89
C ALA A 40 -0.76 7.41 -4.41
N SER A 41 -1.71 7.95 -5.21
CA SER A 41 -1.67 7.81 -6.67
C SER A 41 -0.44 8.47 -7.27
N ALA A 42 -0.10 9.69 -6.83
CA ALA A 42 1.09 10.39 -7.29
C ALA A 42 2.40 9.62 -7.00
N ARG A 43 2.49 8.96 -5.83
CA ARG A 43 3.66 8.10 -5.51
C ARG A 43 3.74 6.85 -6.38
N PHE A 44 2.61 6.23 -6.71
CA PHE A 44 2.59 5.08 -7.61
C PHE A 44 2.93 5.45 -9.04
N GLU A 45 2.54 6.63 -9.49
CA GLU A 45 2.87 7.17 -10.81
C GLU A 45 4.38 7.40 -10.96
N ALA A 46 5.01 8.01 -9.95
CA ALA A 46 6.47 8.14 -9.92
C ALA A 46 7.18 6.78 -9.90
N LEU A 47 6.67 5.79 -9.16
CA LEU A 47 7.26 4.45 -9.14
C LEU A 47 7.13 3.73 -10.48
N ALA A 48 6.00 3.91 -11.19
CA ALA A 48 5.77 3.29 -12.48
C ALA A 48 6.72 3.82 -13.58
N ALA A 49 7.24 5.04 -13.42
CA ALA A 49 8.20 5.62 -14.36
C ALA A 49 9.60 5.00 -14.25
N TYR A 50 9.99 4.49 -13.07
CA TYR A 50 11.35 3.99 -12.81
C TYR A 50 11.41 2.50 -12.44
N ALA A 51 10.27 1.83 -12.31
CA ALA A 51 10.25 0.45 -11.86
C ALA A 51 9.14 -0.38 -12.53
N GLN A 52 9.47 -1.64 -12.81
CA GLN A 52 8.54 -2.62 -13.35
C GLN A 52 7.90 -3.45 -12.22
N ASP A 53 6.58 -3.57 -12.22
CA ASP A 53 5.86 -4.43 -11.26
C ASP A 53 5.92 -5.91 -11.69
N LEU A 54 6.81 -6.67 -11.04
CA LEU A 54 6.98 -8.10 -11.27
C LEU A 54 5.82 -8.93 -10.70
N THR A 55 5.16 -8.46 -9.65
CA THR A 55 3.96 -9.12 -9.12
C THR A 55 2.77 -9.02 -10.06
N LYS A 56 2.66 -7.92 -10.82
CA LYS A 56 1.66 -7.79 -11.89
C LYS A 56 1.98 -8.74 -13.04
N ALA A 57 3.24 -8.78 -13.48
CA ALA A 57 3.69 -9.70 -14.55
C ALA A 57 3.46 -11.17 -14.18
N ALA A 58 3.71 -11.54 -12.91
CA ALA A 58 3.50 -12.91 -12.43
C ALA A 58 2.04 -13.35 -12.37
N ARG A 59 1.06 -12.42 -12.34
CA ARG A 59 -0.37 -12.77 -12.36
C ARG A 59 -0.86 -13.23 -13.73
N THR A 60 -0.23 -12.75 -14.78
CA THR A 60 -0.59 -13.04 -16.18
C THR A 60 0.34 -14.07 -16.81
N ALA A 61 1.39 -14.50 -16.10
CA ALA A 61 2.33 -15.50 -16.58
C ALA A 61 1.69 -16.89 -16.52
N GLU A 62 2.01 -17.73 -17.51
CA GLU A 62 1.63 -19.15 -17.52
C GLU A 62 2.15 -19.87 -16.26
N PRO A 63 1.40 -20.86 -15.72
CA PRO A 63 1.86 -21.68 -14.60
C PRO A 63 3.16 -22.41 -14.97
N VAL A 64 4.26 -22.11 -14.28
CA VAL A 64 5.55 -22.79 -14.50
C VAL A 64 5.63 -24.00 -13.56
N ALA A 65 6.01 -25.16 -14.09
CA ALA A 65 6.09 -26.42 -13.35
C ALA A 65 7.15 -26.44 -12.23
N ASP A 66 8.13 -25.54 -12.29
CA ASP A 66 9.14 -25.33 -11.24
C ASP A 66 9.03 -23.93 -10.63
N ASP A 67 8.35 -23.86 -9.49
CA ASP A 67 8.22 -22.66 -8.66
C ASP A 67 9.27 -22.59 -7.53
N ASN A 68 10.06 -23.65 -7.34
CA ASN A 68 11.12 -23.76 -6.34
C ASN A 68 12.50 -23.49 -6.95
N GLY A 69 12.66 -22.33 -7.59
CA GLY A 69 13.98 -21.85 -7.99
C GLY A 69 14.97 -21.88 -6.80
N ALA A 70 16.23 -22.25 -7.07
CA ALA A 70 17.29 -22.61 -6.11
C ALA A 70 17.65 -21.58 -5.00
N GLY A 71 16.91 -20.48 -4.88
CA GLY A 71 17.12 -19.42 -3.89
C GLY A 71 15.87 -18.85 -3.22
N VAL A 72 14.66 -19.14 -3.72
CA VAL A 72 13.44 -18.42 -3.28
C VAL A 72 13.17 -18.63 -1.78
N GLY A 73 13.37 -19.85 -1.27
CA GLY A 73 13.20 -20.16 0.15
C GLY A 73 14.18 -19.40 1.06
N ARG A 74 15.43 -19.19 0.63
CA ARG A 74 16.41 -18.38 1.38
C ARG A 74 16.02 -16.91 1.42
N VAL A 75 15.59 -16.37 0.28
CA VAL A 75 15.12 -14.99 0.17
C VAL A 75 13.91 -14.75 1.07
N LEU A 76 12.91 -15.65 1.02
CA LEU A 76 11.75 -15.61 1.91
C LEU A 76 12.14 -15.61 3.39
N ARG A 77 13.09 -16.45 3.78
CA ARG A 77 13.58 -16.53 5.16
C ARG A 77 14.20 -15.22 5.63
N VAL A 78 14.99 -14.55 4.79
CA VAL A 78 15.59 -13.25 5.11
C VAL A 78 14.53 -12.16 5.18
N LEU A 79 13.65 -12.08 4.18
CA LEU A 79 12.57 -11.08 4.13
C LEU A 79 11.57 -11.20 5.29
N ALA A 80 11.35 -12.42 5.80
CA ALA A 80 10.42 -12.68 6.91
C ALA A 80 10.98 -12.36 8.30
N ARG A 81 12.25 -11.94 8.41
CA ARG A 81 12.86 -11.56 9.69
C ARG A 81 12.19 -10.32 10.27
N ARG A 82 12.08 -10.27 11.60
CA ARG A 82 11.53 -9.13 12.34
C ARG A 82 12.61 -8.20 12.90
N ASP A 83 13.89 -8.55 12.73
CA ASP A 83 15.03 -7.91 13.38
C ASP A 83 15.66 -6.76 12.57
N GLY A 84 14.93 -6.19 11.60
CA GLY A 84 15.38 -5.09 10.75
C GLY A 84 16.43 -5.46 9.69
N ARG A 85 17.04 -6.66 9.75
CA ARG A 85 18.06 -7.14 8.81
C ARG A 85 17.45 -8.08 7.76
N ASN A 86 16.45 -7.57 7.07
CA ASN A 86 15.61 -8.33 6.14
C ASN A 86 15.91 -8.05 4.66
N ASN A 87 17.06 -7.44 4.33
CA ASN A 87 17.46 -7.15 2.96
C ASN A 87 18.37 -8.28 2.40
N PRO A 88 17.85 -9.21 1.59
CA PRO A 88 18.65 -10.27 0.98
C PRO A 88 19.56 -9.71 -0.11
N LEU A 89 20.80 -10.19 -0.17
CA LEU A 89 21.74 -9.95 -1.26
C LEU A 89 21.97 -11.27 -2.00
N LEU A 90 21.68 -11.29 -3.31
CA LEU A 90 21.97 -12.43 -4.17
C LEU A 90 23.37 -12.25 -4.76
N VAL A 91 24.28 -13.16 -4.42
CA VAL A 91 25.65 -13.17 -4.95
C VAL A 91 25.75 -14.33 -5.93
N THR A 92 26.18 -14.03 -7.15
CA THR A 92 26.29 -14.98 -8.26
C THR A 92 27.35 -14.47 -9.24
N ASP A 93 28.07 -15.39 -9.89
CA ASP A 93 29.04 -15.07 -10.95
C ASP A 93 28.35 -14.68 -12.26
N ASP A 94 27.09 -15.08 -12.43
CA ASP A 94 26.22 -14.69 -13.55
C ASP A 94 25.07 -13.82 -13.04
N ALA A 95 25.01 -12.57 -13.51
CA ALA A 95 23.96 -11.62 -13.17
C ALA A 95 22.55 -12.12 -13.54
N ALA A 96 22.42 -12.89 -14.62
CA ALA A 96 21.14 -13.43 -15.08
C ALA A 96 20.54 -14.46 -14.09
N ALA A 97 21.36 -15.10 -13.26
CA ALA A 97 20.91 -16.10 -12.29
C ALA A 97 20.05 -15.51 -11.16
N SER A 98 20.06 -14.19 -10.96
CA SER A 98 19.23 -13.52 -9.95
C SER A 98 17.76 -13.40 -10.38
N LYS A 99 17.51 -13.22 -11.68
CA LYS A 99 16.17 -12.96 -12.25
C LYS A 99 15.17 -14.09 -11.95
N PRO A 100 15.49 -15.38 -12.15
CA PRO A 100 14.58 -16.48 -11.80
C PRO A 100 14.18 -16.51 -10.32
N VAL A 101 15.06 -16.09 -9.41
CA VAL A 101 14.76 -16.06 -7.97
C VAL A 101 13.72 -14.98 -7.66
N VAL A 102 13.84 -13.79 -8.25
CA VAL A 102 12.90 -12.69 -8.04
C VAL A 102 11.55 -12.97 -8.69
N GLU A 103 11.54 -13.56 -9.89
CA GLU A 103 10.30 -13.98 -10.57
C GLU A 103 9.59 -15.10 -9.81
N GLY A 104 10.33 -16.10 -9.32
CA GLY A 104 9.80 -17.17 -8.47
C GLY A 104 9.18 -16.62 -7.18
N LEU A 105 9.84 -15.62 -6.55
CA LEU A 105 9.29 -14.94 -5.38
C LEU A 105 7.97 -14.21 -5.72
N ALA A 106 7.90 -13.50 -6.84
CA ALA A 106 6.68 -12.81 -7.28
C ALA A 106 5.51 -13.79 -7.47
N ARG A 107 5.76 -14.94 -8.13
CA ARG A 107 4.78 -16.02 -8.28
C ARG A 107 4.27 -16.54 -6.95
N ARG A 108 5.17 -16.80 -5.98
CA ARG A 108 4.76 -17.27 -4.63
C ARG A 108 3.89 -16.27 -3.89
N ILE A 109 4.18 -14.97 -4.03
CA ILE A 109 3.34 -13.92 -3.43
C ILE A 109 1.94 -13.92 -4.05
N VAL A 110 1.85 -14.04 -5.38
CA VAL A 110 0.56 -14.13 -6.10
C VAL A 110 -0.23 -15.37 -5.69
N ALA A 111 0.43 -16.52 -5.59
CA ALA A 111 -0.17 -17.78 -5.15
C ALA A 111 -0.51 -17.81 -3.64
N GLY A 112 -0.07 -16.81 -2.86
CA GLY A 112 -0.24 -16.80 -1.41
C GLY A 112 0.65 -17.78 -0.64
N ASN A 113 1.58 -18.47 -1.32
CA ASN A 113 2.55 -19.41 -0.76
C ASN A 113 3.76 -18.68 -0.14
N VAL A 114 3.49 -17.76 0.79
CA VAL A 114 4.48 -16.95 1.52
C VAL A 114 4.07 -16.73 2.99
N PRO A 115 5.03 -16.43 3.88
CA PRO A 115 4.73 -16.01 5.25
C PRO A 115 3.76 -14.83 5.33
N ALA A 116 3.01 -14.74 6.43
CA ALA A 116 1.99 -13.70 6.63
C ALA A 116 2.54 -12.27 6.45
N SER A 117 3.82 -12.02 6.78
CA SER A 117 4.48 -10.73 6.59
C SER A 117 4.59 -10.29 5.12
N LEU A 118 4.59 -11.24 4.19
CA LEU A 118 4.80 -11.01 2.76
C LEU A 118 3.52 -11.17 1.92
N ARG A 119 2.40 -11.60 2.53
CA ARG A 119 1.12 -11.71 1.81
C ARG A 119 0.65 -10.34 1.32
N GLY A 120 0.21 -10.29 0.06
CA GLY A 120 -0.30 -9.08 -0.57
C GLY A 120 0.76 -7.97 -0.78
N LYS A 121 2.04 -8.25 -0.55
CA LYS A 121 3.12 -7.32 -0.93
C LYS A 121 3.32 -7.32 -2.45
N ARG A 122 3.98 -6.28 -2.97
CA ARG A 122 4.31 -6.14 -4.39
C ARG A 122 5.82 -6.14 -4.55
N ILE A 123 6.29 -6.69 -5.66
CA ILE A 123 7.71 -6.68 -6.03
C ILE A 123 7.87 -5.78 -7.22
N PHE A 124 8.82 -4.86 -7.11
CA PHE A 124 9.22 -3.97 -8.18
C PHE A 124 10.68 -4.23 -8.53
N ALA A 125 10.98 -4.34 -9.82
CA ALA A 125 12.33 -4.26 -10.33
C ALA A 125 12.61 -2.80 -10.65
N LEU A 126 13.61 -2.21 -9.99
CA LEU A 126 14.06 -0.87 -10.31
C LEU A 126 14.87 -0.92 -11.60
N ASP A 127 14.51 -0.07 -12.56
CA ASP A 127 15.35 0.22 -13.71
C ASP A 127 16.33 1.32 -13.31
N ALA A 128 17.48 0.91 -12.79
CA ALA A 128 18.60 1.82 -12.53
C ALA A 128 19.27 2.04 -13.89
N GLY A 129 18.82 3.08 -14.60
CA GLY A 129 19.29 3.43 -15.95
C GLY A 129 20.79 3.60 -16.09
#